data_AF-A0A2V8NC25-F1
#
_entry.id   AF-A0A2V8NC25-F1
#
_cell.length_a   1.000
_cell.length_b   1.000
_cell.length_c   1.000
_cell.angle_alpha   90.00
_cell.angle_beta   90.00
_cell.angle_gamma   90.00
#
_symmetry.space_group_name_H-M   'P 1'
#
loop_
_entity.id
_entity.type
_entity.pdbx_description
1 polymer ?
#
loop_
_entity_poly.entity_id
_entity_poly.type
_entity_poly.pdbx_seq_one_letter_code
_entity_poly.pdbx_strand_id
1 'polypeptide(L)' 'MPMNGKNESALYKKGLAQAEQDQVQQAVDTLSQVVRKYPNTSEAESAKLKIRELRSPQRRPLTGTRSTQKAR' A
#
# COMPACT_ATOMS: atom_id res chain seq x y z
N MET A 1 -5.58 -14.67 23.07
CA MET A 1 -5.53 -13.47 22.20
C MET A 1 -6.12 -13.86 20.86
N PRO A 2 -7.14 -13.18 20.33
CA PRO A 2 -7.79 -13.61 19.09
C PRO A 2 -6.80 -13.49 17.93
N MET A 3 -6.56 -14.62 17.26
CA MET A 3 -5.82 -14.73 16.00
C MET A 3 -6.65 -14.11 14.87
N ASN A 4 -6.82 -12.80 14.86
CA ASN A 4 -7.54 -12.14 13.76
C ASN A 4 -6.71 -12.04 12.47
N GLY A 5 -5.39 -12.28 12.56
CA GLY A 5 -4.37 -12.33 11.50
C GLY A 5 -4.79 -12.70 10.08
N LYS A 6 -5.72 -13.64 9.91
CA LYS A 6 -6.06 -14.21 8.61
C LYS A 6 -6.93 -13.30 7.75
N ASN A 7 -7.70 -12.40 8.35
CA ASN A 7 -8.70 -11.63 7.60
C ASN A 7 -8.15 -10.31 7.07
N GLU A 8 -7.25 -9.65 7.81
CA GLU A 8 -6.51 -8.47 7.33
C GLU A 8 -5.65 -8.79 6.10
N SER A 9 -4.89 -9.88 6.16
CA SER A 9 -3.99 -10.27 5.07
C SER A 9 -4.76 -10.61 3.80
N ALA A 10 -5.96 -11.19 3.93
CA ALA A 10 -6.80 -11.55 2.79
C ALA A 10 -7.32 -10.32 2.04
N LEU A 11 -7.79 -9.30 2.77
CA LEU A 11 -8.23 -8.04 2.18
C LEU A 11 -7.04 -7.24 1.62
N TYR A 12 -5.91 -7.23 2.32
CA TYR A 12 -4.69 -6.55 1.84
C TYR A 12 -4.18 -7.17 0.53
N LYS A 13 -4.08 -8.51 0.47
CA LYS A 13 -3.68 -9.23 -0.75
C LYS A 13 -4.65 -9.02 -1.90
N LYS A 14 -5.97 -8.96 -1.61
CA LYS A 14 -6.98 -8.65 -2.63
C LYS A 14 -6.75 -7.24 -3.23
N GLY A 15 -6.48 -6.25 -2.39
CA GLY A 15 -6.16 -4.89 -2.83
C GLY A 15 -4.88 -4.83 -3.68
N LEU A 16 -3.86 -5.61 -3.33
CA LEU A 16 -2.65 -5.74 -4.15
C LEU A 16 -2.93 -6.37 -5.51
N ALA A 17 -3.68 -7.48 -5.56
CA ALA A 17 -4.02 -8.14 -6.83
C ALA A 17 -4.85 -7.23 -7.75
N GLN A 18 -5.72 -6.39 -7.19
CA GLN A 18 -6.46 -5.39 -7.95
C GLN A 18 -5.52 -4.30 -8.51
N ALA A 19 -4.53 -3.87 -7.74
CA ALA A 19 -3.54 -2.91 -8.21
C ALA A 19 -2.70 -3.47 -9.37
N GLU A 20 -2.35 -4.76 -9.32
CA GLU A 20 -1.64 -5.45 -10.41
C GLU A 20 -2.52 -5.65 -11.67
N GLN A 21 -3.85 -5.73 -11.49
CA GLN A 21 -4.82 -5.81 -12.58
C GLN A 21 -5.20 -4.44 -13.18
N ASP A 22 -4.43 -3.39 -12.90
CA ASP A 22 -4.73 -2.00 -13.30
C ASP A 22 -6.03 -1.44 -12.68
N GLN A 23 -6.64 -2.17 -11.73
CA GLN A 23 -7.87 -1.78 -11.04
C GLN A 23 -7.56 -0.88 -9.83
N VAL A 24 -6.84 0.22 -10.08
CA VAL A 24 -6.37 1.16 -9.06
C VAL A 24 -7.50 1.66 -8.14
N GLN A 25 -8.66 1.98 -8.70
CA GLN A 25 -9.82 2.44 -7.93
C GLN A 25 -10.34 1.37 -6.95
N GLN A 26 -10.45 0.12 -7.41
CA GLN A 26 -10.92 -0.99 -6.57
C GLN A 26 -9.88 -1.38 -5.53
N ALA A 27 -8.59 -1.35 -5.90
CA ALA A 27 -7.49 -1.58 -4.99
C ALA A 27 -7.54 -0.59 -3.82
N VAL A 28 -7.74 0.69 -4.11
CA VAL A 28 -7.86 1.74 -3.10
C VAL A 28 -9.05 1.51 -2.17
N ASP A 29 -10.22 1.13 -2.71
CA ASP A 29 -11.39 0.82 -1.90
C ASP A 29 -11.14 -0.38 -0.98
N THR A 30 -10.65 -1.49 -1.52
CA THR A 30 -10.35 -2.70 -0.77
C THR A 30 -9.30 -2.45 0.32
N LEU A 31 -8.23 -1.73 0.02
CA LEU A 31 -7.20 -1.34 0.99
C LEU A 31 -7.77 -0.38 2.06
N SER A 32 -8.67 0.53 1.70
CA SER A 32 -9.34 1.42 2.66
C SER A 32 -10.21 0.63 3.65
N GLN A 33 -10.84 -0.45 3.19
CA GLN A 33 -11.57 -1.37 4.08
C GLN A 33 -10.64 -2.09 5.06
N VAL A 34 -9.42 -2.48 4.66
CA VAL A 34 -8.41 -3.03 5.58
C VAL A 34 -8.11 -2.03 6.69
N VAL A 35 -7.86 -0.78 6.33
CA VAL A 35 -7.53 0.28 7.29
C VAL A 35 -8.69 0.56 8.25
N ARG A 36 -9.93 0.53 7.75
CA ARG A 36 -11.13 0.75 8.56
C ARG A 36 -11.44 -0.41 9.49
N LYS A 37 -11.27 -1.65 9.03
CA LYS A 37 -11.58 -2.86 9.81
C LYS A 37 -10.44 -3.24 10.76
N TYR A 38 -9.20 -2.93 10.40
CA TYR A 38 -7.99 -3.34 11.11
C TYR A 38 -7.04 -2.16 11.36
N PRO A 39 -7.49 -1.05 11.96
CA PRO A 39 -6.67 0.16 12.10
C PRO A 39 -5.40 0.00 12.96
N ASN A 40 -5.27 -1.13 13.69
CA ASN A 40 -4.19 -1.36 14.68
C ASN A 40 -3.18 -2.45 14.22
N THR A 41 -3.15 -2.77 12.93
CA THR A 41 -2.24 -3.79 12.36
C THR A 41 -1.23 -3.18 11.39
N SER A 42 -0.08 -3.85 11.24
CA SER A 42 0.96 -3.46 10.28
C SER A 42 0.46 -3.49 8.83
N GLU A 43 -0.49 -4.38 8.50
CA GLU A 43 -1.13 -4.40 7.18
C GLU A 43 -1.95 -3.14 6.91
N ALA A 44 -2.62 -2.54 7.90
CA ALA A 44 -3.35 -1.29 7.69
C ALA A 44 -2.40 -0.13 7.40
N GLU A 45 -1.27 -0.04 8.12
CA GLU A 45 -0.24 0.95 7.81
C GLU A 45 0.33 0.76 6.39
N SER A 46 0.61 -0.49 6.01
CA SER A 46 1.06 -0.84 4.65
C SER A 46 0.00 -0.51 3.59
N ALA A 47 -1.28 -0.77 3.88
CA ALA A 47 -2.41 -0.44 3.01
C ALA A 47 -2.55 1.05 2.78
N LYS A 48 -2.40 1.89 3.82
CA LYS A 48 -2.40 3.36 3.69
C LYS A 48 -1.29 3.84 2.77
N LEU A 49 -0.07 3.32 2.94
CA LEU A 49 1.07 3.65 2.10
C LEU A 49 0.79 3.26 0.65
N LYS A 50 0.29 2.04 0.42
CA LYS A 50 -0.02 1.55 -0.92
C LYS A 50 -1.13 2.34 -1.60
N ILE A 51 -2.20 2.71 -0.89
CA ILE A 51 -3.24 3.62 -1.39
C ILE A 51 -2.63 4.95 -1.85
N ARG A 52 -1.72 5.51 -1.06
CA ARG A 52 -1.07 6.79 -1.38
C ARG A 52 -0.23 6.68 -2.65
N GLU A 53 0.53 5.60 -2.80
CA GLU A 53 1.29 5.31 -4.03
C GLU A 53 0.37 5.16 -5.25
N LEU A 54 -0.69 4.36 -5.11
CA LEU A 54 -1.64 4.08 -6.19
C LEU A 54 -2.44 5.33 -6.62
N ARG A 55 -2.84 6.19 -5.67
CA ARG A 55 -3.52 7.47 -5.96
C ARG A 55 -2.55 8.54 -6.48
N SER A 56 -1.26 8.38 -6.23
CA SER A 56 -0.22 9.31 -6.64
C SER A 56 0.76 8.62 -7.59
N PRO A 57 0.33 8.22 -8.81
CA PRO A 57 1.25 7.68 -9.81
C PRO A 57 2.36 8.69 -10.18
N GLN A 58 2.16 9.97 -9.83
CA GLN A 58 3.14 11.04 -9.98
C GLN A 58 3.73 11.48 -8.65
N ARG A 59 4.70 10.71 -8.13
CA ARG A 59 5.92 11.26 -7.53
C ARG A 59 6.91 10.15 -7.28
N ARG A 60 7.69 9.91 -8.34
CA ARG A 60 9.13 9.66 -8.36
C ARG A 60 9.70 8.53 -7.47
N PRO A 61 10.69 7.78 -7.98
CA PRO A 61 11.39 6.78 -7.20
C PRO A 61 11.95 7.38 -5.91
N LEU A 62 11.61 6.80 -4.76
CA LEU A 62 12.38 7.01 -3.52
C LEU A 62 13.73 6.31 -3.57
N THR A 63 14.10 5.68 -4.70
CA THR A 63 15.51 5.49 -5.04
C THR A 63 16.08 6.82 -5.54
N GLY A 64 16.11 7.81 -4.65
CA GLY A 64 17.23 8.72 -4.61
C GLY A 64 18.43 7.86 -4.25
N THR A 65 19.05 7.27 -5.28
CA THR A 65 20.45 6.90 -5.25
C THR A 65 21.18 8.05 -4.59
N ARG A 66 21.70 7.77 -3.40
CA ARG A 66 22.62 8.65 -2.69
C ARG A 66 23.73 9.00 -3.68
N SER A 67 23.86 10.29 -3.96
CA SER A 67 25.08 10.91 -4.47
C SER A 67 25.48 10.64 -5.93
N THR A 68 24.79 11.29 -6.87
CA THR A 68 25.52 12.01 -7.93
C THR A 68 25.73 13.45 -7.47
N GLN A 69 26.87 13.75 -6.84
CA GLN A 69 27.25 15.13 -6.57
C GLN A 69 28.78 15.34 -6.60
N LYS A 70 29.22 15.98 -7.69
CA LYS A 70 30.39 16.90 -7.83
C LYS A 70 31.79 16.28 -7.61
N ALA A 71 32.84 16.67 -8.33
CA ALA A 71 33.08 17.87 -9.12
C ALA A 71 34.14 17.58 -10.21
N ARG A 72 34.10 18.44 -11.24
CA ARG A 72 35.18 18.90 -12.14
C ARG A 72 36.56 18.27 -12.00
#